data_AF-A0A5C3P2I6-F1
#
_entry.id   AF-A0A5C3P2I6-F1
#
_cell.length_a   1.000
_cell.length_b   1.000
_cell.length_c   1.000
_cell.angle_alpha   90.00
_cell.angle_beta   90.00
_cell.angle_gamma   90.00
#
_symmetry.space_group_name_H-M   'P 1'
#
loop_
_entity.id
_entity.type
_entity.pdbx_description
1 polymer ?
#
loop_
_entity_poly.entity_id
_entity_poly.type
_entity_poly.pdbx_seq_one_letter_code
_entity_poly.pdbx_strand_id
1 'polypeptide(L)'
;APTTPARRQLGNLQCNINRGEIVFHVAQLASTVSSLGNATGLVATNNSTDDDVAALQSGAVGAGGAIKQILSALVTGDDADPDLRNQVGGNLTTVLLALTDLNSTDPTASALLAQANEQLTNSVLAANGVVNNCR
;
A
#
# COMPACT_ATOMS: atom_id res chain seq x y z
N ALA A 1 1.41 -14.95 43.48
CA ALA A 1 2.22 -13.84 42.93
C ALA A 1 1.35 -13.05 41.97
N PRO A 2 1.36 -11.71 41.99
CA PRO A 2 0.64 -10.95 40.97
C PRO A 2 1.40 -11.14 39.65
N THR A 3 0.72 -11.68 38.65
CA THR A 3 1.21 -11.67 37.27
C THR A 3 1.29 -10.20 36.85
N THR A 4 2.51 -9.65 36.79
CA THR A 4 2.76 -8.41 36.05
C THR A 4 2.01 -8.53 34.73
N PRO A 5 1.09 -7.62 34.38
CA PRO A 5 0.52 -7.64 33.05
C PRO A 5 1.72 -7.60 32.13
N ALA A 6 1.94 -8.65 31.35
CA ALA A 6 2.87 -8.58 30.24
C ALA A 6 2.37 -7.36 29.47
N ARG A 7 3.09 -6.24 29.54
CA ARG A 7 2.90 -5.17 28.58
C ARG A 7 2.95 -5.93 27.28
N ARG A 8 1.85 -5.97 26.54
CA ARG A 8 1.86 -6.46 25.17
C ARG A 8 3.03 -5.70 24.57
N GLN A 9 4.17 -6.36 24.39
CA GLN A 9 5.23 -5.79 23.59
C GLN A 9 4.57 -5.77 22.23
N LEU A 10 3.89 -4.65 21.93
CA LEU A 10 3.69 -4.17 20.59
C LEU A 10 5.11 -4.26 20.01
N GLY A 11 5.43 -5.36 19.33
CA GLY A 11 6.79 -5.76 18.99
C GLY A 11 7.53 -4.55 18.44
N ASN A 12 8.74 -4.28 18.97
CA ASN A 12 9.65 -3.17 18.66
C ASN A 12 9.00 -1.81 18.24
N LEU A 13 9.31 -0.69 18.90
CA LEU A 13 8.84 0.64 18.48
C LEU A 13 8.98 0.87 16.96
N GLN A 14 10.09 0.43 16.36
CA GLN A 14 10.30 0.51 14.91
C GLN A 14 9.31 -0.33 14.10
N CYS A 15 8.97 -1.54 14.56
CA CYS A 15 7.94 -2.35 13.92
C CYS A 15 6.58 -1.66 13.94
N ASN A 16 6.18 -1.07 15.08
CA ASN A 16 4.90 -0.36 15.16
C ASN A 16 4.88 0.90 14.27
N ILE A 17 6.02 1.59 14.16
CA ILE A 17 6.18 2.71 13.21
C ILE A 17 5.96 2.20 11.78
N ASN A 18 6.68 1.16 11.35
CA ASN A 18 6.55 0.62 9.99
C ASN A 18 5.12 0.11 9.70
N ARG A 19 4.44 -0.47 10.70
CA ARG A 19 3.02 -0.86 10.61
C ARG A 19 2.10 0.35 10.43
N GLY A 20 2.37 1.46 11.09
CA GLY A 20 1.63 2.71 10.90
C GLY A 20 1.91 3.34 9.53
N GLU A 21 3.17 3.38 9.13
CA GLU A 21 3.61 3.95 7.85
C GLU A 21 2.99 3.22 6.66
N ILE A 22 2.98 1.88 6.65
CA ILE A 22 2.39 1.15 5.53
C ILE A 22 0.89 1.44 5.39
N VAL A 23 0.16 1.53 6.51
CA VAL A 23 -1.27 1.89 6.50
C VAL A 23 -1.45 3.29 5.92
N PHE A 24 -0.63 4.23 6.37
CA PHE A 24 -0.70 5.63 5.97
C PHE A 24 -0.36 5.82 4.48
N HIS A 25 0.73 5.24 4.01
CA HIS A 25 1.18 5.39 2.62
C HIS A 25 0.26 4.67 1.63
N VAL A 26 -0.27 3.49 1.98
CA VAL A 26 -1.25 2.80 1.11
C VAL A 26 -2.58 3.55 1.05
N ALA A 27 -3.03 4.16 2.16
CA ALA A 27 -4.22 5.00 2.15
C ALA A 27 -4.04 6.26 1.28
N GLN A 28 -2.88 6.90 1.38
CA GLN A 28 -2.52 8.02 0.52
C GLN A 28 -2.47 7.61 -0.96
N LEU A 29 -1.81 6.49 -1.26
CA LEU A 29 -1.73 5.93 -2.60
C LEU A 29 -3.12 5.69 -3.18
N ALA A 30 -4.02 5.07 -2.42
CA ALA A 30 -5.40 4.85 -2.84
C ALA A 30 -6.15 6.16 -3.13
N SER A 31 -5.90 7.22 -2.33
CA SER A 31 -6.47 8.54 -2.58
C SER A 31 -5.95 9.16 -3.87
N THR A 32 -4.64 9.12 -4.11
CA THR A 32 -4.01 9.68 -5.32
C THR A 32 -4.43 8.92 -6.57
N VAL A 33 -4.52 7.59 -6.48
CA VAL A 33 -5.01 6.73 -7.56
C VAL A 33 -6.49 7.00 -7.89
N SER A 34 -7.31 7.28 -6.89
CA SER A 34 -8.69 7.74 -7.12
C SER A 34 -8.71 9.06 -7.91
N SER A 35 -7.83 10.01 -7.59
CA SER A 35 -7.67 11.24 -8.37
C SER A 35 -7.17 10.99 -9.79
N LEU A 36 -6.23 10.06 -9.99
CA LEU A 36 -5.76 9.64 -11.32
C LEU A 36 -6.90 9.06 -12.17
N GLY A 37 -7.82 8.31 -11.56
CA GLY A 37 -8.99 7.78 -12.28
C GLY A 37 -9.95 8.85 -12.81
N ASN A 38 -9.82 10.09 -12.35
CA ASN A 38 -10.58 11.25 -12.84
C ASN A 38 -9.70 12.21 -13.67
N ALA A 39 -8.40 11.93 -13.80
CA ALA A 39 -7.48 12.78 -14.52
C ALA A 39 -7.58 12.58 -16.03
N THR A 40 -7.38 13.65 -16.79
CA THR A 40 -7.32 13.62 -18.25
C THR A 40 -5.87 13.73 -18.72
N GLY A 41 -5.57 13.24 -19.93
CA GLY A 41 -4.22 13.37 -20.51
C GLY A 41 -3.25 12.25 -20.11
N LEU A 42 -3.74 11.23 -19.40
CA LEU A 42 -3.01 9.99 -19.21
C LEU A 42 -2.90 9.23 -20.53
N VAL A 43 -1.73 8.65 -20.77
CA VAL A 43 -1.43 7.77 -21.90
C VAL A 43 -0.68 6.56 -21.38
N ALA A 44 -0.99 5.38 -21.91
CA ALA A 44 -0.31 4.12 -21.60
C ALA A 44 0.60 3.72 -22.76
N THR A 45 1.71 3.03 -22.46
CA THR A 45 2.70 2.65 -23.46
C THR A 45 2.47 1.24 -24.02
N ASN A 46 2.00 0.31 -23.19
CA ASN A 46 1.88 -1.11 -23.51
C ASN A 46 0.43 -1.62 -23.40
N ASN A 47 -0.35 -1.10 -22.46
CA ASN A 47 -1.76 -1.45 -22.23
C ASN A 47 -2.69 -0.31 -22.67
N SER A 48 -4.00 -0.49 -22.46
CA SER A 48 -4.92 0.65 -22.53
C SER A 48 -4.84 1.48 -21.24
N THR A 49 -5.00 2.80 -21.38
CA THR A 49 -5.02 3.70 -20.21
C THR A 49 -6.10 3.33 -19.20
N ASP A 50 -7.27 2.86 -19.67
CA ASP A 50 -8.36 2.44 -18.79
C ASP A 50 -8.00 1.18 -18.00
N ASP A 51 -7.31 0.21 -18.62
CA ASP A 51 -6.87 -1.01 -17.95
C ASP A 51 -5.84 -0.70 -16.86
N ASP A 52 -4.86 0.16 -17.16
CA ASP A 52 -3.84 0.55 -16.16
C ASP A 52 -4.46 1.34 -15.01
N VAL A 53 -5.39 2.27 -15.29
CA VAL A 53 -6.11 3.01 -14.25
C VAL A 53 -6.93 2.05 -13.37
N ALA A 54 -7.61 1.08 -13.96
CA ALA A 54 -8.35 0.05 -13.22
C ALA A 54 -7.40 -0.82 -12.37
N ALA A 55 -6.23 -1.17 -12.91
CA ALA A 55 -5.20 -1.93 -12.20
C ALA A 55 -4.63 -1.14 -11.01
N LEU A 56 -4.37 0.16 -11.16
CA LEU A 56 -3.97 1.04 -10.06
C LEU A 56 -5.02 1.01 -8.94
N GLN A 57 -6.29 1.22 -9.29
CA GLN A 57 -7.39 1.29 -8.33
C GLN A 57 -7.57 -0.03 -7.59
N SER A 58 -7.64 -1.14 -8.33
CA SER A 58 -7.77 -2.47 -7.77
C SER A 58 -6.59 -2.82 -6.88
N GLY A 59 -5.36 -2.54 -7.32
CA GLY A 59 -4.15 -2.79 -6.55
C GLY A 59 -4.10 -1.98 -5.26
N ALA A 60 -4.35 -0.66 -5.30
CA ALA A 60 -4.32 0.17 -4.10
C ALA A 60 -5.41 -0.22 -3.08
N VAL A 61 -6.63 -0.50 -3.55
CA VAL A 61 -7.73 -0.98 -2.69
C VAL A 61 -7.43 -2.37 -2.14
N GLY A 62 -6.90 -3.27 -2.96
CA GLY A 62 -6.53 -4.64 -2.56
C GLY A 62 -5.43 -4.64 -1.49
N ALA A 63 -4.39 -3.83 -1.66
CA ALA A 63 -3.34 -3.68 -0.66
C ALA A 63 -3.91 -3.16 0.67
N GLY A 64 -4.75 -2.11 0.63
CA GLY A 64 -5.40 -1.57 1.83
C GLY A 64 -6.32 -2.58 2.51
N GLY A 65 -7.07 -3.36 1.73
CA GLY A 65 -7.94 -4.43 2.22
C GLY A 65 -7.17 -5.56 2.92
N ALA A 66 -6.05 -6.00 2.34
CA ALA A 66 -5.19 -7.01 2.94
C ALA A 66 -4.54 -6.50 4.25
N ILE A 67 -4.03 -5.26 4.26
CA ILE A 67 -3.50 -4.61 5.48
C ILE A 67 -4.57 -4.54 6.57
N LYS A 68 -5.80 -4.15 6.21
CA LYS A 68 -6.91 -4.07 7.17
C LYS A 68 -7.19 -5.42 7.81
N GLN A 69 -7.21 -6.49 7.03
CA GLN A 69 -7.43 -7.85 7.56
C GLN A 69 -6.30 -8.30 8.50
N ILE A 70 -5.04 -8.00 8.16
CA ILE A 70 -3.88 -8.25 9.04
C ILE A 70 -4.08 -7.52 10.37
N LEU A 71 -4.42 -6.23 10.32
CA LEU A 71 -4.65 -5.44 11.53
C LEU A 71 -5.82 -5.96 12.36
N SER A 72 -6.91 -6.38 11.73
CA SER A 72 -8.06 -6.95 12.43
C SER A 72 -7.67 -8.20 13.23
N ALA A 73 -6.93 -9.14 12.63
CA ALA A 73 -6.44 -10.33 13.34
C ALA A 73 -5.53 -9.95 14.53
N LEU A 74 -4.62 -9.00 14.33
CA LEU A 74 -3.72 -8.54 15.41
C LEU A 74 -4.48 -7.89 16.57
N VAL A 75 -5.58 -7.18 16.30
CA VAL A 75 -6.42 -6.55 17.33
C VAL A 75 -7.19 -7.60 18.14
N THR A 76 -7.69 -8.65 17.48
CA THR A 76 -8.37 -9.77 18.15
C THR A 76 -7.39 -10.71 18.87
N GLY A 77 -6.10 -10.62 18.56
CA GLY A 77 -5.05 -11.48 19.11
C GLY A 77 -4.85 -12.79 18.35
N ASP A 78 -5.44 -12.88 17.16
CA ASP A 78 -5.28 -14.01 16.25
C ASP A 78 -4.05 -13.82 15.37
N ASP A 79 -3.53 -14.93 14.84
CA ASP A 79 -2.54 -14.88 13.78
C ASP A 79 -3.22 -14.42 12.49
N ALA A 80 -2.64 -13.39 11.86
CA ALA A 80 -3.09 -12.98 10.53
C ALA A 80 -2.81 -14.11 9.53
N ASP A 81 -3.75 -14.32 8.59
CA ASP A 81 -3.56 -15.26 7.49
C ASP A 81 -2.22 -14.96 6.76
N PRO A 82 -1.32 -15.95 6.65
CA PRO A 82 -0.01 -15.75 6.03
C PRO A 82 -0.10 -15.25 4.58
N ASP A 83 -1.17 -15.56 3.86
CA ASP A 83 -1.37 -15.13 2.48
C ASP A 83 -1.66 -13.64 2.35
N LEU A 84 -2.15 -12.97 3.40
CA LEU A 84 -2.43 -11.53 3.33
C LEU A 84 -1.17 -10.71 3.05
N ARG A 85 0.00 -11.14 3.53
CA ARG A 85 1.27 -10.45 3.23
C ARG A 85 1.63 -10.58 1.74
N ASN A 86 1.40 -11.75 1.16
CA ASN A 86 1.58 -11.97 -0.27
C ASN A 86 0.58 -11.14 -1.08
N GLN A 87 -0.66 -11.01 -0.61
CA GLN A 87 -1.65 -10.14 -1.23
C GLN A 87 -1.22 -8.68 -1.19
N VAL A 88 -0.66 -8.17 -0.08
CA VAL A 88 -0.10 -6.81 -0.04
C VAL A 88 0.99 -6.65 -1.11
N GLY A 89 1.94 -7.58 -1.16
CA GLY A 89 3.02 -7.56 -2.17
C GLY A 89 2.49 -7.56 -3.60
N GLY A 90 1.64 -8.52 -3.96
CA GLY A 90 1.09 -8.65 -5.31
C GLY A 90 0.24 -7.46 -5.74
N ASN A 91 -0.52 -6.88 -4.82
CA ASN A 91 -1.29 -5.66 -5.09
C ASN A 91 -0.38 -4.45 -5.34
N LEU A 92 0.68 -4.25 -4.53
CA LEU A 92 1.65 -3.18 -4.77
C LEU A 92 2.43 -3.41 -6.08
N THR A 93 2.73 -4.66 -6.45
CA THR A 93 3.30 -4.98 -7.76
C THR A 93 2.35 -4.63 -8.91
N THR A 94 1.05 -4.88 -8.74
CA THR A 94 0.04 -4.49 -9.75
C THR A 94 0.03 -2.97 -9.95
N VAL A 95 0.09 -2.20 -8.85
CA VAL A 95 0.21 -0.73 -8.91
C VAL A 95 1.50 -0.30 -9.61
N LEU A 96 2.63 -0.92 -9.29
CA LEU A 96 3.92 -0.61 -9.90
C LEU A 96 3.90 -0.78 -11.42
N LEU A 97 3.35 -1.89 -11.91
CA LEU A 97 3.30 -2.19 -13.33
C LEU A 97 2.48 -1.14 -14.09
N ALA A 98 1.29 -0.80 -13.57
CA ALA A 98 0.45 0.22 -14.17
C ALA A 98 1.08 1.63 -14.12
N LEU A 99 1.71 2.01 -13.00
CA LEU A 99 2.42 3.30 -12.89
C LEU A 99 3.61 3.40 -13.85
N THR A 100 4.27 2.28 -14.16
CA THR A 100 5.40 2.25 -15.09
C THR A 100 4.93 2.41 -16.54
N ASP A 101 3.70 1.99 -16.85
CA ASP A 101 3.16 2.09 -18.21
C ASP A 101 2.55 3.46 -18.52
N LEU A 102 2.00 4.12 -17.49
CA LEU A 102 1.32 5.40 -17.58
C LEU A 102 2.29 6.60 -17.64
N ASN A 103 1.95 7.55 -18.50
CA ASN A 103 2.60 8.85 -18.59
C ASN A 103 1.57 9.95 -18.87
N SER A 104 1.99 11.22 -18.80
CA SER A 104 1.14 12.36 -19.14
C SER A 104 2.00 13.58 -19.48
N THR A 105 1.52 14.40 -20.42
CA THR A 105 2.01 15.77 -20.64
C THR A 105 1.13 16.84 -19.98
N ASP A 106 -0.04 16.46 -19.47
CA ASP A 106 -0.88 17.33 -18.64
C ASP A 106 -0.23 17.53 -17.25
N PRO A 107 0.05 18.77 -16.82
CA PRO A 107 0.77 19.04 -15.58
C PRO A 107 0.12 18.45 -14.32
N THR A 108 -1.22 18.40 -14.27
CA THR A 108 -1.96 17.88 -13.11
C THR A 108 -1.84 16.36 -13.06
N ALA A 109 -2.06 15.67 -14.18
CA ALA A 109 -1.89 14.22 -14.26
C ALA A 109 -0.44 13.80 -14.04
N SER A 110 0.56 14.54 -14.56
CA SER A 110 1.98 14.26 -14.30
C SER A 110 2.33 14.40 -12.82
N ALA A 111 1.80 15.42 -12.13
CA ALA A 111 2.01 15.59 -10.70
C ALA A 111 1.37 14.45 -9.89
N LEU A 112 0.17 14.01 -10.26
CA LEU A 112 -0.49 12.87 -9.63
C LEU A 112 0.29 11.56 -9.85
N LEU A 113 0.83 11.31 -11.04
CA LEU A 113 1.68 10.15 -11.31
C LEU A 113 2.96 10.17 -10.47
N ALA A 114 3.61 11.33 -10.34
CA ALA A 114 4.79 11.49 -9.50
C ALA A 114 4.45 11.21 -8.02
N GLN A 115 3.33 11.76 -7.53
CA GLN A 115 2.86 11.54 -6.17
C GLN A 115 2.50 10.07 -5.89
N ALA A 116 1.85 9.40 -6.84
CA ALA A 116 1.52 7.98 -6.73
C ALA A 116 2.80 7.12 -6.68
N ASN A 117 3.81 7.43 -7.49
CA ASN A 117 5.11 6.75 -7.47
C ASN A 117 5.84 6.91 -6.12
N GLU A 118 5.83 8.12 -5.56
CA GLU A 118 6.40 8.39 -4.23
C GLU A 118 5.69 7.58 -3.14
N GLN A 119 4.35 7.60 -3.14
CA GLN A 119 3.54 6.89 -2.15
C GLN A 119 3.64 5.36 -2.28
N LEU A 120 3.75 4.84 -3.50
CA LEU A 120 4.06 3.42 -3.75
C LEU A 120 5.43 3.06 -3.17
N THR A 121 6.46 3.86 -3.47
CA THR A 121 7.82 3.64 -2.96
C THR A 121 7.84 3.62 -1.44
N ASN A 122 7.20 4.59 -0.80
CA ASN A 122 7.09 4.65 0.66
C ASN A 122 6.29 3.47 1.24
N SER A 123 5.24 3.02 0.55
CA SER A 123 4.47 1.82 0.94
C SER A 123 5.35 0.57 0.92
N VAL A 124 6.16 0.39 -0.13
CA VAL A 124 7.10 -0.74 -0.25
C VAL A 124 8.19 -0.68 0.81
N LEU A 125 8.76 0.51 1.08
CA LEU A 125 9.74 0.70 2.16
C LEU A 125 9.17 0.33 3.52
N ALA A 126 7.97 0.82 3.85
CA ALA A 126 7.29 0.50 5.10
C ALA A 126 6.96 -0.99 5.20
N ALA A 127 6.49 -1.63 4.11
CA ALA A 127 6.24 -3.07 4.05
C ALA A 127 7.49 -3.90 4.34
N ASN A 128 8.61 -3.56 3.69
CA ASN A 128 9.90 -4.19 3.97
C ASN A 128 10.37 -3.90 5.40
N GLY A 129 10.11 -2.70 5.91
CA GLY A 129 10.32 -2.34 7.31
C GLY A 129 9.56 -3.26 8.26
N VAL A 130 8.30 -3.59 7.98
CA VAL A 130 7.52 -4.56 8.76
C VAL A 130 8.19 -5.93 8.73
N VAL A 131 8.57 -6.44 7.56
CA VAL A 131 9.25 -7.75 7.44
C VAL A 131 10.55 -7.79 8.26
N ASN A 132 11.35 -6.73 8.19
CA ASN A 132 12.66 -6.68 8.82
C ASN A 132 12.60 -6.47 10.34
N ASN A 133 11.64 -5.66 10.81
CA ASN A 133 11.62 -5.17 12.19
C ASN A 133 10.53 -5.82 13.06
N CYS A 134 9.50 -6.42 12.48
CA CYS A 134 8.42 -7.09 13.21
C CYS A 134 8.70 -8.58 13.34
N ARG A 135 9.42 -8.95 14.40
CA ARG A 135 9.63 -10.33 14.83
C ARG A 135 8.64 -10.73 15.91
#